data_AF-A0A1F5FHC1-F1
#
_entry.id   AF-A0A1F5FHC1-F1
#
_cell.length_a   1.000
_cell.length_b   1.000
_cell.length_c   1.000
_cell.angle_alpha   90.00
_cell.angle_beta   90.00
_cell.angle_gamma   90.00
#
_symmetry.space_group_name_H-M   'P 1'
#
loop_
_entity.id
_entity.type
_entity.pdbx_description
1 polymer ?
#
loop_
_entity_poly.entity_id
_entity_poly.type
_entity_poly.pdbx_seq_one_letter_code
_entity_poly.pdbx_strand_id
1 'polypeptide(L)'
;MQSYDRLLDTLRTLLSPGGCAWDAEQDVRSMARYLIEEAYEFYDAVAEDSSTGIIEELGDVLYLVSFIGLLAERDGTFTLDRVCDGAAEKMRRRHPHVFDPEGPRLDDADAVIRHWEKVKRGEAEEPVGLPLSRALEKIPVDTPPLLRAVRAQEKAAHYHFDWPEAGGVLDKLEEETAELRRAVEEGRRDRIADELGDVLFSLANLARFLKIDPGQALIGTIKKFQDRLRWMETRCAAEGGSLTDLNLPELEALWQKAKLQRENDAS
;
A
#
# COMPACT_ATOMS: atom_id res chain seq x y z
N MET A 1 8.68 11.98 26.02
CA MET A 1 9.78 11.57 25.11
C MET A 1 10.67 10.46 25.65
N GLN A 2 10.70 10.17 26.96
CA GLN A 2 11.59 9.14 27.57
C GLN A 2 11.63 7.76 26.85
N SER A 3 10.54 7.29 26.24
CA SER A 3 10.54 6.02 25.52
C SER A 3 11.20 6.05 24.14
N TYR A 4 11.12 7.17 23.42
CA TYR A 4 11.77 7.32 22.11
C TYR A 4 13.27 7.54 22.27
N ASP A 5 13.67 8.35 23.25
CA ASP A 5 15.08 8.56 23.58
C ASP A 5 15.77 7.23 23.94
N ARG A 6 15.08 6.37 24.70
CA ARG A 6 15.56 5.01 25.01
C ARG A 6 15.74 4.13 23.77
N LEU A 7 14.87 4.23 22.77
CA LEU A 7 15.07 3.53 21.50
C LEU A 7 16.34 4.03 20.82
N LEU A 8 16.50 5.35 20.67
CA LEU A 8 17.69 5.93 20.05
C LEU A 8 18.98 5.55 20.79
N ASP A 9 18.98 5.56 22.11
CA ASP A 9 20.14 5.16 22.92
C ASP A 9 20.47 3.67 22.74
N THR A 10 19.46 2.82 22.61
CA THR A 10 19.63 1.40 22.30
C THR A 10 20.29 1.24 20.93
N LEU A 11 19.77 1.91 19.90
CA LEU A 11 20.32 1.82 18.54
C LEU A 11 21.73 2.40 18.43
N ARG A 12 22.03 3.50 19.12
CA ARG A 12 23.38 4.06 19.20
C ARG A 12 24.35 3.09 19.87
N THR A 13 23.90 2.36 20.88
CA THR A 13 24.71 1.33 21.53
C THR A 13 25.01 0.19 20.56
N LEU A 14 24.02 -0.26 19.79
CA LEU A 14 24.21 -1.29 18.76
C LEU A 14 25.24 -0.88 17.69
N LEU A 15 25.21 0.39 17.26
CA LEU A 15 26.13 0.94 16.26
C LEU A 15 27.50 1.37 16.82
N SER A 16 27.69 1.35 18.14
CA SER A 16 28.94 1.80 18.77
C SER A 16 30.08 0.78 18.60
N PRO A 17 31.36 1.20 18.76
CA PRO A 17 32.48 0.27 18.78
C PRO A 17 32.30 -0.82 19.85
N GLY A 18 32.30 -2.09 19.44
CA GLY A 18 32.01 -3.23 20.32
C GLY A 18 30.52 -3.57 20.48
N GLY A 19 29.65 -2.87 19.75
CA GLY A 19 28.23 -3.19 19.59
C GLY A 19 27.98 -4.39 18.65
N CYS A 20 26.83 -4.40 17.98
CA CYS A 20 26.43 -5.50 17.13
C CYS A 20 27.17 -5.45 15.79
N ALA A 21 27.87 -6.55 15.47
CA ALA A 21 28.66 -6.64 14.24
C ALA A 21 27.79 -6.56 12.97
N TRP A 22 26.58 -7.15 13.00
CA TRP A 22 25.66 -7.10 11.86
C TRP A 22 25.12 -5.69 11.63
N ASP A 23 24.72 -4.99 12.70
CA ASP A 23 24.21 -3.61 12.61
C ASP A 23 25.29 -2.65 12.08
N ALA A 24 26.54 -2.85 12.51
CA ALA A 24 27.68 -2.04 12.06
C ALA A 24 27.96 -2.18 10.55
N GLU A 25 27.64 -3.34 9.94
CA GLU A 25 27.82 -3.60 8.51
C GLU A 25 26.72 -2.99 7.63
N GLN A 26 25.61 -2.52 8.20
CA GLN A 26 24.49 -2.01 7.42
C GLN A 26 24.72 -0.60 6.87
N ASP A 27 23.99 -0.30 5.79
CA ASP A 27 23.89 1.02 5.19
C ASP A 27 22.43 1.35 4.83
N VAL A 28 22.17 2.59 4.41
CA VAL A 28 20.81 3.06 4.05
C VAL A 28 20.18 2.19 2.96
N ARG A 29 20.97 1.66 2.02
CA ARG A 29 20.48 0.86 0.90
C ARG A 29 20.13 -0.56 1.34
N SER A 30 20.95 -1.19 2.18
CA SER A 30 20.68 -2.53 2.71
C SER A 30 19.43 -2.54 3.60
N MET A 31 19.18 -1.44 4.32
CA MET A 31 18.03 -1.33 5.22
C MET A 31 16.70 -1.00 4.52
N ALA A 32 16.73 -0.41 3.32
CA ALA A 32 15.52 0.05 2.63
C ALA A 32 14.49 -1.06 2.33
N ARG A 33 14.95 -2.28 2.08
CA ARG A 33 14.07 -3.44 1.83
C ARG A 33 13.24 -3.82 3.07
N TYR A 34 13.86 -3.82 4.25
CA TYR A 34 13.18 -4.17 5.49
C TYR A 34 12.06 -3.18 5.79
N LEU A 35 12.25 -1.89 5.48
CA LEU A 35 11.19 -0.89 5.67
C LEU A 35 9.95 -1.18 4.82
N ILE A 36 10.11 -1.79 3.64
CA ILE A 36 8.98 -2.23 2.82
C ILE A 36 8.35 -3.49 3.41
N GLU A 37 9.16 -4.45 3.87
CA GLU A 37 8.70 -5.67 4.53
C GLU A 37 7.80 -5.30 5.75
N GLU A 38 8.28 -4.50 6.71
CA GLU A 38 7.49 -4.12 7.89
C GLU A 38 6.28 -3.23 7.58
N ALA A 39 6.34 -2.44 6.50
CA ALA A 39 5.17 -1.68 6.06
C ALA A 39 4.04 -2.61 5.59
N TYR A 40 4.38 -3.78 5.05
CA TYR A 40 3.41 -4.82 4.70
C TYR A 40 2.94 -5.62 5.90
N GLU A 41 3.81 -5.95 6.85
CA GLU A 41 3.39 -6.61 8.10
C GLU A 41 2.43 -5.71 8.89
N PHE A 42 2.72 -4.41 8.99
CA PHE A 42 1.80 -3.43 9.55
C PHE A 42 0.45 -3.42 8.82
N TYR A 43 0.49 -3.48 7.49
CA TYR A 43 -0.69 -3.49 6.65
C TYR A 43 -1.56 -4.72 6.87
N ASP A 44 -0.93 -5.88 7.09
CA ASP A 44 -1.61 -7.13 7.45
C ASP A 44 -2.19 -7.04 8.86
N ALA A 45 -1.44 -6.57 9.85
CA ALA A 45 -1.92 -6.41 11.22
C ALA A 45 -3.17 -5.51 11.34
N VAL A 46 -3.25 -4.45 10.52
CA VAL A 46 -4.45 -3.61 10.38
C VAL A 46 -5.63 -4.41 9.80
N ALA A 47 -5.40 -5.22 8.77
CA ALA A 47 -6.43 -6.08 8.18
C ALA A 47 -6.89 -7.20 9.14
N GLU A 48 -6.16 -7.45 10.22
CA GLU A 48 -6.53 -8.37 11.30
C GLU A 48 -7.22 -7.71 12.48
N ASP A 49 -7.40 -6.38 12.48
CA ASP A 49 -7.82 -5.60 13.64
C ASP A 49 -6.98 -5.94 14.90
N SER A 50 -5.73 -6.38 14.70
CA SER A 50 -4.84 -6.84 15.76
C SER A 50 -4.13 -5.65 16.38
N SER A 51 -4.68 -5.12 17.48
CA SER A 51 -4.05 -4.01 18.19
C SER A 51 -2.62 -4.33 18.63
N THR A 52 -2.34 -5.59 18.99
CA THR A 52 -0.99 -6.02 19.37
C THR A 52 -0.06 -6.03 18.16
N GLY A 53 -0.48 -6.63 17.04
CA GLY A 53 0.32 -6.62 15.81
C GLY A 53 0.58 -5.19 15.34
N ILE A 54 -0.46 -4.34 15.30
CA ILE A 54 -0.32 -2.93 14.93
C ILE A 54 0.74 -2.22 15.77
N ILE A 55 0.82 -2.48 17.08
CA ILE A 55 1.83 -1.87 17.96
C ILE A 55 3.23 -2.40 17.65
N GLU A 56 3.37 -3.71 17.42
CA GLU A 56 4.62 -4.39 17.07
C GLU A 56 5.18 -3.83 15.76
N GLU A 57 4.38 -3.89 14.68
CA GLU A 57 4.82 -3.48 13.35
C GLU A 57 5.06 -1.97 13.24
N LEU A 58 4.27 -1.13 13.92
CA LEU A 58 4.58 0.31 14.01
C LEU A 58 5.88 0.55 14.79
N GLY A 59 6.19 -0.29 15.76
CA GLY A 59 7.45 -0.30 16.48
C GLY A 59 8.62 -0.60 15.54
N ASP A 60 8.49 -1.60 14.68
CA ASP A 60 9.53 -2.00 13.74
C ASP A 60 9.74 -0.98 12.61
N VAL A 61 8.67 -0.38 12.09
CA VAL A 61 8.77 0.79 11.20
C VAL A 61 9.48 1.96 11.89
N LEU A 62 9.14 2.25 13.15
CA LEU A 62 9.78 3.33 13.92
C LEU A 62 11.27 3.04 14.18
N TYR A 63 11.60 1.78 14.49
CA TYR A 63 12.97 1.29 14.61
C TYR A 63 13.73 1.52 13.31
N LEU A 64 13.22 1.03 12.17
CA LEU A 64 13.91 1.10 10.89
C LEU A 64 14.15 2.54 10.43
N VAL A 65 13.14 3.43 10.57
CA VAL A 65 13.31 4.86 10.26
C VAL A 65 14.39 5.50 11.13
N SER A 66 14.40 5.18 12.43
CA SER A 66 15.39 5.72 13.37
C SER A 66 16.79 5.16 13.09
N PHE A 67 16.90 3.86 12.81
CA PHE A 67 18.15 3.18 12.50
C PHE A 67 18.77 3.69 11.20
N ILE A 68 17.98 3.83 10.13
CA ILE A 68 18.40 4.43 8.86
C ILE A 68 18.89 5.87 9.07
N GLY A 69 18.21 6.66 9.91
CA GLY A 69 18.64 8.01 10.28
C GLY A 69 20.00 8.02 10.97
N LEU A 70 20.23 7.11 11.93
CA LEU A 70 21.51 6.99 12.63
C LEU A 70 22.64 6.48 11.72
N LEU A 71 22.36 5.59 10.78
CA LEU A 71 23.33 5.18 9.75
C LEU A 71 23.71 6.37 8.86
N ALA A 72 22.73 7.18 8.45
CA ALA A 72 22.98 8.38 7.67
C ALA A 72 23.82 9.43 8.42
N GLU A 73 23.61 9.56 9.74
CA GLU A 73 24.41 10.40 10.63
C GLU A 73 25.85 9.91 10.74
N ARG A 74 26.03 8.60 10.98
CA ARG A 74 27.34 7.94 11.00
C ARG A 74 28.11 8.22 9.71
N ASP A 75 27.43 8.17 8.57
CA ASP A 75 28.03 8.36 7.25
C ASP A 75 28.13 9.85 6.84
N GLY A 76 27.68 10.78 7.69
CA GLY A 76 27.77 12.22 7.48
C GLY A 76 26.88 12.77 6.34
N THR A 77 25.83 12.04 5.96
CA THR A 77 24.96 12.41 4.82
C THR A 77 23.80 13.33 5.23
N PHE A 78 23.07 12.97 6.28
CA PHE A 78 22.02 13.79 6.91
C PHE A 78 21.79 13.35 8.35
N THR A 79 21.03 14.13 9.11
CA THR A 79 20.65 13.82 10.49
C THR A 79 19.20 13.42 10.62
N LEU A 80 18.88 12.63 11.66
CA LEU A 80 17.51 12.30 12.02
C LEU A 80 16.71 13.57 12.36
N ASP A 81 17.34 14.55 13.01
CA ASP A 81 16.76 15.89 13.25
C ASP A 81 16.33 16.55 11.94
N ARG A 82 17.18 16.50 10.90
CA ARG A 82 16.84 17.07 9.58
C ARG A 82 15.66 16.36 8.93
N VAL A 83 15.50 15.05 9.13
CA VAL A 83 14.34 14.29 8.67
C VAL A 83 13.08 14.76 9.38
N CYS A 84 13.13 14.87 10.71
CA CYS A 84 12.03 15.34 11.56
C CYS A 84 11.62 16.78 11.21
N ASP A 85 12.57 17.69 11.10
CA ASP A 85 12.36 19.09 10.74
C ASP A 85 11.71 19.20 9.36
N GLY A 86 12.26 18.50 8.36
CA GLY A 86 11.71 18.49 7.01
C GLY A 86 10.27 17.95 6.97
N ALA A 87 9.95 16.92 7.75
CA ALA A 87 8.60 16.39 7.86
C ALA A 87 7.66 17.40 8.56
N ALA A 88 8.09 18.00 9.67
CA ALA A 88 7.31 18.95 10.44
C ALA A 88 7.02 20.23 9.65
N GLU A 89 8.03 20.83 9.01
CA GLU A 89 7.89 22.00 8.15
C GLU A 89 6.94 21.73 7.00
N LYS A 90 7.08 20.59 6.32
CA LYS A 90 6.18 20.16 5.24
C LYS A 90 4.74 20.02 5.73
N MET A 91 4.52 19.40 6.88
CA MET A 91 3.17 19.26 7.45
C MET A 91 2.57 20.61 7.82
N ARG A 92 3.33 21.51 8.46
CA ARG A 92 2.87 22.86 8.79
C ARG A 92 2.49 23.66 7.54
N ARG A 93 3.35 23.64 6.52
CA ARG A 93 3.11 24.32 5.23
C ARG A 93 1.86 23.82 4.51
N ARG A 94 1.56 22.52 4.59
CA ARG A 94 0.37 21.90 3.98
C ARG A 94 -0.92 22.08 4.80
N HIS A 95 -0.82 22.51 6.04
CA HIS A 95 -1.94 22.74 6.94
C HIS A 95 -1.96 24.18 7.50
N PRO A 96 -1.96 25.22 6.65
CA PRO A 96 -1.98 26.60 7.12
C PRO A 96 -3.26 26.90 7.92
N HIS A 97 -4.38 26.25 7.60
CA HIS A 97 -5.63 26.32 8.36
C HIS A 97 -5.52 25.87 9.83
N VAL A 98 -4.47 25.10 10.18
CA VAL A 98 -4.20 24.66 11.56
C VAL A 98 -3.09 25.51 12.21
N PHE A 99 -2.02 25.80 11.47
CA PHE A 99 -0.77 26.32 12.02
C PHE A 99 -0.49 27.80 11.74
N ASP A 100 -1.29 28.44 10.88
CA ASP A 100 -1.23 29.87 10.58
C ASP A 100 -2.53 30.54 11.07
N PRO A 101 -2.48 31.41 12.09
CA PRO A 101 -3.65 32.16 12.56
C PRO A 101 -4.34 33.00 11.47
N GLU A 102 -3.59 33.42 10.44
CA GLU A 102 -4.10 34.17 9.27
C GLU A 102 -4.43 33.23 8.09
N GLY A 103 -4.34 31.92 8.31
CA GLY A 103 -4.58 30.88 7.31
C GLY A 103 -6.05 30.78 6.87
N PRO A 104 -6.31 30.04 5.78
CA PRO A 104 -7.67 29.85 5.29
C PRO A 104 -8.50 29.07 6.32
N ARG A 105 -9.76 29.47 6.50
CA ARG A 105 -10.73 28.66 7.24
C ARG A 105 -11.30 27.60 6.30
N LEU A 106 -11.15 26.33 6.68
CA LEU A 106 -11.62 25.18 5.92
C LEU A 106 -12.59 24.42 6.82
N ASP A 107 -13.86 24.41 6.44
CA ASP A 107 -14.96 23.97 7.31
C ASP A 107 -15.30 22.47 7.17
N ASP A 108 -14.72 21.80 6.16
CA ASP A 108 -14.96 20.38 5.89
C ASP A 108 -13.71 19.67 5.33
N ALA A 109 -13.73 18.34 5.39
CA ALA A 109 -12.63 17.49 4.94
C ALA A 109 -12.34 17.64 3.44
N ASP A 110 -13.35 17.87 2.60
CA ASP A 110 -13.15 18.02 1.15
C ASP A 110 -12.45 19.35 0.83
N ALA A 111 -12.74 20.41 1.57
CA ALA A 111 -12.07 21.70 1.47
C ALA A 111 -10.60 21.59 1.91
N VAL A 112 -10.33 20.82 2.98
CA VAL A 112 -8.97 20.48 3.41
C VAL A 112 -8.22 19.71 2.32
N ILE A 113 -8.82 18.67 1.74
CA ILE A 113 -8.20 17.86 0.68
C ILE A 113 -7.91 18.72 -0.55
N ARG A 114 -8.87 19.53 -1.02
CA ARG A 114 -8.67 20.45 -2.16
C ARG A 114 -7.53 21.44 -1.90
N HIS A 115 -7.49 22.00 -0.70
CA HIS A 115 -6.42 22.93 -0.32
C HIS A 115 -5.06 22.22 -0.25
N TRP A 116 -5.01 21.05 0.37
CA TRP A 116 -3.80 20.24 0.49
C TRP A 116 -3.22 19.88 -0.88
N GLU A 117 -4.07 19.44 -1.83
CA GLU A 117 -3.66 19.17 -3.20
C GLU A 117 -3.21 20.44 -3.95
N LYS A 118 -3.80 21.60 -3.64
CA LYS A 118 -3.34 22.89 -4.21
C LYS A 118 -1.96 23.27 -3.69
N VAL A 119 -1.71 23.13 -2.38
CA VAL A 119 -0.40 23.41 -1.78
C VAL A 119 0.64 22.43 -2.32
N LYS A 120 0.36 21.13 -2.30
CA LYS A 120 1.23 20.07 -2.85
C LYS A 120 1.62 20.33 -4.31
N ARG A 121 0.71 20.85 -5.15
CA ARG A 121 1.02 21.29 -6.52
C ARG A 121 2.00 22.46 -6.59
N GLY A 122 1.88 23.43 -5.68
CA GLY A 122 2.81 24.55 -5.59
C GLY A 122 4.19 24.20 -4.98
N GLU A 123 4.27 23.13 -4.19
CA GLU A 123 5.51 22.64 -3.59
C GLU A 123 6.32 21.72 -4.48
N ALA A 124 5.67 21.08 -5.46
CA ALA A 124 6.37 20.20 -6.37
C ALA A 124 7.41 21.03 -7.13
N GLU A 125 8.69 20.66 -7.01
CA GLU A 125 9.69 20.94 -8.04
C GLU A 125 9.35 20.18 -9.35
N GLU A 126 8.07 19.98 -9.68
CA GLU A 126 7.68 19.71 -11.04
C GLU A 126 7.80 21.07 -11.74
N PRO A 127 8.74 21.22 -12.69
CA PRO A 127 8.75 22.41 -13.53
C PRO A 127 7.33 22.64 -14.01
N VAL A 128 6.81 23.86 -13.86
CA VAL A 128 5.50 24.21 -14.45
C VAL A 128 5.58 23.83 -15.93
N GLY A 129 4.74 22.88 -16.36
CA GLY A 129 4.79 22.31 -17.72
C GLY A 129 5.64 21.05 -17.90
N LEU A 130 6.00 20.32 -16.84
CA LEU A 130 6.58 18.99 -16.97
C LEU A 130 5.62 18.08 -17.77
N PRO A 131 6.06 17.38 -18.82
CA PRO A 131 5.19 16.47 -19.55
C PRO A 131 4.69 15.34 -18.65
N LEU A 132 3.42 14.92 -18.81
CA LEU A 132 2.82 13.82 -18.03
C LEU A 132 3.70 12.56 -18.05
N SER A 133 4.30 12.22 -19.18
CA SER A 133 5.23 11.08 -19.30
C SER A 133 6.38 11.15 -18.31
N ARG A 134 7.00 12.33 -18.13
CA ARG A 134 8.06 12.57 -17.15
C ARG A 134 7.54 12.60 -15.72
N ALA A 135 6.30 13.04 -15.50
CA ALA A 135 5.68 12.98 -14.19
C ALA A 135 5.44 11.52 -13.74
N LEU A 136 5.10 10.62 -14.66
CA LEU A 136 4.92 9.18 -14.42
C LEU A 136 6.24 8.46 -14.13
N GLU A 137 7.35 8.87 -14.76
CA GLU A 137 8.70 8.34 -14.47
C GLU A 137 9.14 8.56 -13.02
N LYS A 138 8.55 9.54 -12.31
CA LYS A 138 8.84 9.81 -10.89
C LYS A 138 8.17 8.82 -9.93
N ILE A 139 7.32 7.91 -10.40
CA ILE A 139 6.78 6.85 -9.55
C ILE A 139 7.88 5.80 -9.34
N PRO A 140 8.29 5.50 -8.08
CA PRO A 140 9.39 4.58 -7.82
C PRO A 140 9.18 3.23 -8.49
N VAL A 141 10.23 2.69 -9.10
CA VAL A 141 10.15 1.44 -9.88
C VAL A 141 9.71 0.26 -9.02
N ASP A 142 10.17 0.24 -7.77
CA ASP A 142 9.87 -0.80 -6.79
C ASP A 142 8.51 -0.62 -6.10
N THR A 143 7.71 0.36 -6.52
CA THR A 143 6.33 0.49 -6.03
C THR A 143 5.54 -0.75 -6.46
N PRO A 144 4.81 -1.40 -5.53
CA PRO A 144 3.95 -2.54 -5.83
C PRO A 144 3.02 -2.25 -7.03
N PRO A 145 2.86 -3.18 -7.98
CA PRO A 145 2.20 -2.89 -9.26
C PRO A 145 0.81 -2.26 -9.15
N LEU A 146 -0.06 -2.74 -8.25
CA LEU A 146 -1.40 -2.18 -8.06
C LEU A 146 -1.36 -0.75 -7.50
N LEU A 147 -0.51 -0.49 -6.50
CA LEU A 147 -0.31 0.86 -5.97
C LEU A 147 0.32 1.80 -7.02
N ARG A 148 1.23 1.26 -7.84
CA ARG A 148 1.85 1.98 -8.95
C ARG A 148 0.82 2.38 -10.00
N ALA A 149 -0.13 1.50 -10.33
CA ALA A 149 -1.25 1.79 -11.22
C ALA A 149 -2.13 2.93 -10.69
N VAL A 150 -2.53 2.86 -9.41
CA VAL A 150 -3.30 3.93 -8.75
C VAL A 150 -2.56 5.26 -8.81
N ARG A 151 -1.27 5.30 -8.44
CA ARG A 151 -0.45 6.52 -8.48
C ARG A 151 -0.29 7.09 -9.89
N ALA A 152 -0.19 6.23 -10.90
CA ALA A 152 -0.12 6.67 -12.30
C ALA A 152 -1.41 7.37 -12.72
N GLN A 153 -2.56 6.83 -12.33
CA GLN A 153 -3.88 7.39 -12.64
C GLN A 153 -4.15 8.67 -11.84
N GLU A 154 -3.75 8.72 -10.57
CA GLU A 154 -3.78 9.96 -9.79
C GLU A 154 -2.98 11.06 -10.48
N LYS A 155 -1.75 10.76 -10.93
CA LYS A 155 -0.93 11.71 -11.69
C LYS A 155 -1.61 12.11 -12.99
N ALA A 156 -2.21 11.18 -13.74
CA ALA A 156 -2.93 11.52 -14.97
C ALA A 156 -4.12 12.46 -14.70
N ALA A 157 -4.85 12.23 -13.60
CA ALA A 157 -5.95 13.09 -13.16
C ALA A 157 -5.51 14.51 -12.82
N HIS A 158 -4.29 14.70 -12.32
CA HIS A 158 -3.72 16.05 -12.09
C HIS A 158 -3.55 16.85 -13.40
N TYR A 159 -3.41 16.16 -14.54
CA TYR A 159 -3.33 16.75 -15.87
C TYR A 159 -4.69 16.81 -16.56
N HIS A 160 -5.79 16.60 -15.82
CA HIS A 160 -7.16 16.53 -16.34
C HIS A 160 -7.39 15.40 -17.35
N PHE A 161 -6.52 14.37 -17.33
CA PHE A 161 -6.71 13.14 -18.07
C PHE A 161 -7.36 12.10 -17.16
N ASP A 162 -8.65 12.28 -16.91
CA ASP A 162 -9.45 11.40 -16.03
C ASP A 162 -10.94 11.47 -16.40
N TRP A 163 -11.70 10.48 -15.94
CA TRP A 163 -13.15 10.45 -16.10
C TRP A 163 -13.84 11.36 -15.07
N PRO A 164 -15.04 11.89 -15.38
CA PRO A 164 -15.79 12.70 -14.42
C PRO A 164 -16.38 11.89 -13.27
N GLU A 165 -16.69 10.61 -13.51
CA GLU A 165 -17.30 9.70 -12.54
C GLU A 165 -16.95 8.24 -12.82
N ALA A 166 -17.24 7.36 -11.86
CA ALA A 166 -16.89 5.95 -11.90
C ALA A 166 -17.52 5.18 -13.08
N GLY A 167 -18.65 5.65 -13.62
CA GLY A 167 -19.36 5.00 -14.73
C GLY A 167 -18.47 4.78 -15.95
N GLY A 168 -17.72 5.79 -16.36
CA GLY A 168 -16.81 5.66 -17.52
C GLY A 168 -15.64 4.68 -17.29
N VAL A 169 -15.28 4.43 -16.03
CA VAL A 169 -14.27 3.42 -15.68
C VAL A 169 -14.86 2.00 -15.73
N LEU A 170 -16.13 1.85 -15.34
CA LEU A 170 -16.84 0.57 -15.47
C LEU A 170 -17.00 0.19 -16.95
N ASP A 171 -17.38 1.14 -17.81
CA ASP A 171 -17.48 0.92 -19.25
C ASP A 171 -16.13 0.48 -19.83
N LYS A 172 -15.03 1.14 -19.40
CA LYS A 172 -13.68 0.77 -19.82
C LYS A 172 -13.28 -0.62 -19.32
N LEU A 173 -13.62 -0.98 -18.08
CA LEU A 173 -13.37 -2.32 -17.55
C LEU A 173 -14.11 -3.42 -18.34
N GLU A 174 -15.34 -3.15 -18.78
CA GLU A 174 -16.09 -4.07 -19.64
C GLU A 174 -15.42 -4.24 -21.01
N GLU A 175 -14.94 -3.13 -21.60
CA GLU A 175 -14.16 -3.12 -22.84
C GLU A 175 -12.90 -3.99 -22.73
N GLU A 176 -12.05 -3.74 -21.72
CA GLU A 176 -10.81 -4.50 -21.50
C GLU A 176 -11.07 -5.98 -21.23
N THR A 177 -12.16 -6.30 -20.50
CA THR A 177 -12.55 -7.69 -20.23
C THR A 177 -12.97 -8.39 -21.53
N ALA A 178 -13.63 -7.68 -22.45
CA ALA A 178 -13.98 -8.21 -23.75
C ALA A 178 -12.73 -8.41 -24.64
N GLU A 179 -11.74 -7.53 -24.56
CA GLU A 179 -10.46 -7.65 -25.24
C GLU A 179 -9.66 -8.86 -24.76
N LEU A 180 -9.52 -9.02 -23.45
CA LEU A 180 -8.89 -10.18 -22.84
C LEU A 180 -9.56 -11.49 -23.28
N ARG A 181 -10.90 -11.52 -23.30
CA ARG A 181 -11.64 -12.71 -23.77
C ARG A 181 -11.28 -13.07 -25.21
N ARG A 182 -11.27 -12.08 -26.12
CA ARG A 182 -10.88 -12.30 -27.53
C ARG A 182 -9.45 -12.80 -27.63
N ALA A 183 -8.50 -12.20 -26.90
CA ALA A 183 -7.11 -12.62 -26.90
C ALA A 183 -6.92 -14.08 -26.44
N VAL A 184 -7.71 -14.51 -25.44
CA VAL A 184 -7.73 -15.90 -24.95
C VAL A 184 -8.28 -16.85 -26.01
N GLU A 185 -9.39 -16.50 -26.67
CA GLU A 185 -9.99 -17.31 -27.74
C GLU A 185 -9.05 -17.48 -28.94
N GLU A 186 -8.26 -16.45 -29.26
CA GLU A 186 -7.26 -16.48 -30.32
C GLU A 186 -5.96 -17.20 -29.94
N GLY A 187 -5.75 -17.50 -28.65
CA GLY A 187 -4.57 -18.21 -28.14
C GLY A 187 -3.25 -17.44 -28.26
N ARG A 188 -3.28 -16.11 -28.42
CA ARG A 188 -2.09 -15.27 -28.59
C ARG A 188 -1.54 -14.84 -27.22
N ARG A 189 -0.57 -15.60 -26.69
CA ARG A 189 -0.02 -15.37 -25.33
C ARG A 189 0.41 -13.93 -25.04
N ASP A 190 1.11 -13.28 -25.97
CA ASP A 190 1.58 -11.90 -25.77
C ASP A 190 0.40 -10.94 -25.61
N ARG A 191 -0.63 -11.09 -26.46
CA ARG A 191 -1.89 -10.32 -26.34
C ARG A 191 -2.61 -10.61 -25.03
N ILE A 192 -2.71 -11.87 -24.62
CA ILE A 192 -3.36 -12.23 -23.35
C ILE A 192 -2.68 -11.51 -22.18
N ALA A 193 -1.35 -11.41 -22.18
CA ALA A 193 -0.62 -10.71 -21.13
C ALA A 193 -0.89 -9.19 -21.15
N ASP A 194 -0.89 -8.57 -22.33
CA ASP A 194 -1.21 -7.15 -22.50
C ASP A 194 -2.63 -6.84 -22.00
N GLU A 195 -3.65 -7.55 -22.51
CA GLU A 195 -5.05 -7.28 -22.15
C GLU A 195 -5.33 -7.59 -20.66
N LEU A 196 -4.64 -8.59 -20.08
CA LEU A 196 -4.74 -8.85 -18.63
C LEU A 196 -4.20 -7.68 -17.82
N GLY A 197 -3.12 -7.06 -18.29
CA GLY A 197 -2.56 -5.83 -17.71
C GLY A 197 -3.57 -4.69 -17.72
N ASP A 198 -4.26 -4.48 -18.83
CA ASP A 198 -5.25 -3.42 -18.99
C ASP A 198 -6.50 -3.63 -18.13
N VAL A 199 -6.96 -4.88 -17.95
CA VAL A 199 -8.01 -5.23 -16.99
C VAL A 199 -7.57 -4.89 -15.55
N LEU A 200 -6.36 -5.28 -15.15
CA LEU A 200 -5.83 -4.99 -13.80
C LEU A 200 -5.67 -3.48 -13.57
N PHE A 201 -5.20 -2.75 -14.59
CA PHE A 201 -5.06 -1.30 -14.54
C PHE A 201 -6.43 -0.62 -14.41
N SER A 202 -7.44 -1.09 -15.15
CA SER A 202 -8.81 -0.59 -15.06
C SER A 202 -9.47 -0.87 -13.71
N LEU A 203 -9.24 -2.06 -13.12
CA LEU A 203 -9.69 -2.39 -11.77
C LEU A 203 -9.04 -1.49 -10.70
N ALA A 204 -7.74 -1.21 -10.82
CA ALA A 204 -7.07 -0.26 -9.94
C ALA A 204 -7.67 1.15 -10.05
N ASN A 205 -8.06 1.57 -11.27
CA ASN A 205 -8.73 2.85 -11.48
C ASN A 205 -10.12 2.89 -10.85
N LEU A 206 -10.88 1.82 -10.99
CA LEU A 206 -12.19 1.69 -10.36
C LEU A 206 -12.07 1.79 -8.85
N ALA A 207 -11.10 1.08 -8.25
CA ALA A 207 -10.82 1.14 -6.83
C ALA A 207 -10.51 2.59 -6.37
N ARG A 208 -9.70 3.33 -7.13
CA ARG A 208 -9.42 4.76 -6.88
C ARG A 208 -10.70 5.61 -6.87
N PHE A 209 -11.58 5.44 -7.85
CA PHE A 209 -12.88 6.15 -7.89
C PHE A 209 -13.79 5.79 -6.70
N LEU A 210 -13.76 4.54 -6.28
CA LEU A 210 -14.50 4.05 -5.12
C LEU A 210 -13.83 4.41 -3.78
N LYS A 211 -12.66 5.07 -3.81
CA LYS A 211 -11.84 5.40 -2.64
C LYS A 211 -11.45 4.14 -1.83
N ILE A 212 -11.18 3.05 -2.53
CA ILE A 212 -10.75 1.77 -1.99
C ILE A 212 -9.29 1.56 -2.37
N ASP A 213 -8.46 1.10 -1.43
CA ASP A 213 -7.14 0.60 -1.77
C ASP A 213 -7.27 -0.82 -2.38
N PRO A 214 -6.88 -1.01 -3.66
CA PRO A 214 -7.04 -2.30 -4.34
C PRO A 214 -6.16 -3.40 -3.74
N GLY A 215 -4.99 -3.05 -3.18
CA GLY A 215 -4.12 -3.98 -2.47
C GLY A 215 -4.79 -4.50 -1.21
N GLN A 216 -5.39 -3.61 -0.39
CA GLN A 216 -6.08 -4.00 0.85
C GLN A 216 -7.26 -4.91 0.51
N ALA A 217 -8.05 -4.52 -0.49
CA ALA A 217 -9.21 -5.29 -0.92
C ALA A 217 -8.82 -6.71 -1.37
N LEU A 218 -7.67 -6.84 -2.05
CA LEU A 218 -7.14 -8.13 -2.47
C LEU A 218 -6.64 -8.97 -1.29
N ILE A 219 -5.91 -8.38 -0.34
CA ILE A 219 -5.45 -9.07 0.88
C ILE A 219 -6.63 -9.60 1.68
N GLY A 220 -7.67 -8.79 1.91
CA GLY A 220 -8.90 -9.25 2.57
C GLY A 220 -9.57 -10.40 1.82
N THR A 221 -9.46 -10.44 0.49
CA THR A 221 -9.98 -11.54 -0.33
C THR A 221 -9.14 -12.81 -0.19
N ILE A 222 -7.81 -12.70 -0.15
CA ILE A 222 -6.88 -13.82 0.11
C ILE A 222 -7.13 -14.41 1.50
N LYS A 223 -7.29 -13.57 2.53
CA LYS A 223 -7.62 -14.01 3.88
C LYS A 223 -8.93 -14.79 3.93
N LYS A 224 -9.99 -14.28 3.28
CA LYS A 224 -11.27 -15.01 3.13
C LYS A 224 -11.09 -16.36 2.45
N PHE A 225 -10.22 -16.45 1.44
CA PHE A 225 -9.92 -17.70 0.75
C PHE A 225 -9.21 -18.70 1.68
N GLN A 226 -8.17 -18.26 2.39
CA GLN A 226 -7.43 -19.08 3.35
C GLN A 226 -8.33 -19.57 4.51
N ASP A 227 -9.17 -18.70 5.08
CA ASP A 227 -10.11 -19.07 6.14
C ASP A 227 -11.08 -20.15 5.67
N ARG A 228 -11.61 -20.03 4.46
CA ARG A 228 -12.52 -21.03 3.87
C ARG A 228 -11.80 -22.35 3.65
N LEU A 229 -10.57 -22.34 3.14
CA LEU A 229 -9.78 -23.56 3.00
C LEU A 229 -9.52 -24.23 4.34
N ARG A 230 -9.10 -23.49 5.38
CA ARG A 230 -8.91 -24.03 6.73
C ARG A 230 -10.17 -24.69 7.27
N TRP A 231 -11.32 -24.06 7.07
CA TRP A 231 -12.60 -24.63 7.44
C TRP A 231 -12.90 -25.92 6.68
N MET A 232 -12.68 -25.93 5.36
CA MET A 232 -12.85 -27.09 4.50
C MET A 232 -11.95 -28.26 4.95
N GLU A 233 -10.66 -28.00 5.20
CA GLU A 233 -9.69 -28.98 5.70
C GLU A 233 -10.13 -29.56 7.04
N THR A 234 -10.51 -28.71 7.99
CA THR A 234 -11.02 -29.13 9.30
C THR A 234 -12.25 -30.04 9.15
N ARG A 235 -13.16 -29.67 8.25
CA ARG A 235 -14.40 -30.42 8.02
C ARG A 235 -14.16 -31.78 7.37
N CYS A 236 -13.22 -31.87 6.42
CA CYS A 236 -12.81 -33.13 5.79
C CYS A 236 -12.05 -34.03 6.77
N ALA A 237 -11.14 -33.46 7.56
CA ALA A 237 -10.40 -34.21 8.57
C ALA A 237 -11.34 -34.83 9.61
N ALA A 238 -12.43 -34.15 9.99
CA ALA A 238 -13.45 -34.69 10.89
C ALA A 238 -14.21 -35.91 10.31
N GLU A 239 -14.22 -36.07 8.99
CA GLU A 239 -14.76 -37.25 8.28
C GLU A 239 -13.68 -38.29 7.95
N GLY A 240 -12.44 -38.09 8.40
CA GLY A 240 -11.32 -38.98 8.15
C GLY A 240 -10.73 -38.90 6.75
N GLY A 241 -11.00 -37.83 5.99
CA GLY A 241 -10.49 -37.61 4.64
C GLY A 241 -9.66 -36.33 4.49
N SER A 242 -9.12 -36.11 3.28
CA SER A 242 -8.38 -34.90 2.89
C SER A 242 -9.05 -34.19 1.71
N LEU A 243 -8.79 -32.89 1.55
CA LEU A 243 -9.24 -32.16 0.35
C LEU A 243 -8.66 -32.73 -0.95
N THR A 244 -7.47 -33.36 -0.87
CA THR A 244 -6.83 -34.01 -2.03
C THR A 244 -7.59 -35.22 -2.55
N ASP A 245 -8.48 -35.79 -1.74
CA ASP A 245 -9.27 -36.97 -2.08
C ASP A 245 -10.57 -36.60 -2.82
N LEU A 246 -10.90 -35.31 -2.86
CA LEU A 246 -12.16 -34.80 -3.41
C LEU A 246 -12.01 -34.35 -4.87
N ASN A 247 -13.07 -34.54 -5.64
CA ASN A 247 -13.18 -33.97 -6.99
C ASN A 247 -13.70 -32.51 -6.94
N LEU A 248 -13.60 -31.79 -8.07
CA LEU A 248 -13.99 -30.38 -8.15
C LEU A 248 -15.45 -30.12 -7.72
N PRO A 249 -16.47 -30.90 -8.16
CA PRO A 249 -17.83 -30.76 -7.65
C PRO A 249 -17.96 -30.89 -6.12
N GLU A 250 -17.23 -31.81 -5.49
CA GLU A 250 -17.20 -31.99 -4.04
C GLU A 250 -16.52 -30.82 -3.32
N LEU A 251 -15.38 -30.36 -3.85
CA LEU A 251 -14.67 -29.18 -3.36
C LEU A 251 -15.54 -27.93 -3.44
N GLU A 252 -16.26 -27.73 -4.55
CA GLU A 252 -17.18 -26.61 -4.73
C GLU A 252 -18.36 -26.69 -3.74
N ALA A 253 -18.94 -27.87 -3.55
CA ALA A 253 -20.02 -28.06 -2.57
C ALA A 253 -19.55 -27.73 -1.14
N LEU A 254 -18.31 -28.09 -0.79
CA LEU A 254 -17.73 -27.79 0.51
C LEU A 254 -17.38 -26.29 0.65
N TRP A 255 -16.89 -25.67 -0.42
CA TRP A 255 -16.63 -24.23 -0.50
C TRP A 255 -17.89 -23.39 -0.29
N GLN A 256 -19.01 -23.77 -0.89
CA GLN A 256 -20.29 -23.08 -0.69
C GLN A 256 -20.79 -23.20 0.76
N LYS A 257 -20.56 -24.35 1.42
CA LYS A 257 -20.83 -24.49 2.87
C LYS A 257 -19.92 -23.57 3.71
N ALA A 258 -18.64 -23.49 3.37
CA ALA A 258 -17.68 -22.62 4.05
C ALA A 258 -18.06 -21.12 3.94
N LYS A 259 -18.64 -20.71 2.81
CA LYS A 259 -19.17 -19.35 2.62
C LYS A 259 -20.32 -19.05 3.59
N LEU A 260 -21.31 -19.93 3.66
CA LEU A 260 -22.52 -19.73 4.48
C LEU A 260 -22.23 -19.67 5.97
N GLN A 261 -21.28 -20.48 6.46
CA GLN A 261 -20.91 -20.46 7.89
C GLN A 261 -20.41 -19.08 8.33
N ARG A 262 -19.65 -18.40 7.48
CA ARG A 262 -19.07 -17.09 7.82
C ARG A 262 -20.06 -15.94 7.80
N GLU A 263 -21.10 -16.01 6.96
CA GLU A 263 -22.19 -15.04 6.96
C GLU A 263 -23.00 -15.12 8.25
N ASN A 264 -23.14 -16.32 8.82
CA ASN A 264 -23.80 -16.55 10.11
C ASN A 264 -22.95 -16.11 11.31
N ASP A 265 -21.62 -16.25 11.26
CA ASP A 265 -20.72 -15.84 12.34
C ASP A 265 -20.48 -14.30 12.37
N ALA A 266 -20.80 -13.61 11.26
CA ALA A 266 -20.68 -12.16 11.12
C ALA A 266 -22.02 -11.40 11.33
N SER A 267 -23.11 -12.11 11.60
CA SER A 267 -24.45 -11.57 11.90
C SER A 267 -24.75 -11.67 13.39
#